data_AF-A0A177HA08-F1
#
_entry.id   AF-A0A177HA08-F1
#
_cell.length_a   1.000
_cell.length_b   1.000
_cell.length_c   1.000
_cell.angle_alpha   90.00
_cell.angle_beta   90.00
_cell.angle_gamma   90.00
#
_symmetry.space_group_name_H-M   'P 1'
#
loop_
_entity.id
_entity.type
_entity.pdbx_description
1 polymer ?
#
loop_
_entity_poly.entity_id
_entity_poly.type
_entity_poly.pdbx_seq_one_letter_code
_entity_poly.pdbx_strand_id
1 'polypeptide(L)' 'MQVSVRENNVDQALRVLKKKLQREGVIREMKLKQHFEKPSEKQAREKAEAIRRARKLARKKAERENMM' A
#
# COMPACT_ATOMS: atom_id res chain seq x y z
N MET A 1 -14.62 0.60 5.73
CA MET A 1 -13.42 0.70 6.59
C MET A 1 -13.84 1.34 7.91
N GLN A 2 -13.80 0.60 9.02
CA GLN A 2 -14.23 1.11 10.34
C GLN A 2 -13.07 1.00 11.35
N VAL A 3 -12.95 2.00 12.22
CA VAL A 3 -12.01 2.05 13.36
C VAL A 3 -12.83 2.37 14.60
N SER A 4 -12.77 1.51 15.62
CA SER A 4 -13.40 1.77 16.91
C SER A 4 -12.50 2.66 17.75
N VAL A 5 -13.09 3.69 18.36
CA VAL A 5 -12.42 4.53 19.35
C VAL A 5 -12.63 3.89 20.71
N ARG A 6 -11.55 3.69 21.47
CA ARG A 6 -11.60 3.22 22.85
C ARG A 6 -11.12 4.36 23.76
N GLU A 7 -11.74 4.49 24.94
CA GLU A 7 -11.28 5.39 26.01
C GLU A 7 -11.19 6.88 25.60
N ASN A 8 -12.09 7.37 24.73
CA ASN A 8 -12.07 8.73 24.17
C ASN A 8 -10.76 9.14 23.46
N ASN A 9 -9.88 8.19 23.13
CA ASN A 9 -8.63 8.50 22.45
C ASN A 9 -8.81 8.64 20.93
N VAL A 10 -9.34 9.79 20.53
CA VAL A 10 -9.67 10.09 19.12
C VAL A 10 -8.42 10.24 18.26
N ASP A 11 -7.36 10.86 18.78
CA ASP A 11 -6.12 11.09 18.01
C ASP A 11 -5.43 9.78 17.62
N GLN A 12 -5.42 8.81 18.53
CA GLN A 12 -4.87 7.49 18.23
C GLN A 12 -5.72 6.78 17.18
N ALA A 13 -7.05 6.84 17.28
CA ALA A 13 -7.95 6.26 16.30
C ALA A 13 -7.76 6.89 14.90
N LEU A 14 -7.58 8.22 14.81
CA LEU A 14 -7.28 8.92 13.56
C LEU A 14 -5.94 8.48 12.98
N ARG A 15 -4.92 8.31 13.81
CA ARG A 15 -3.59 7.82 13.38
C ARG A 15 -3.68 6.38 12.85
N VAL A 16 -4.46 5.52 13.50
CA VAL A 16 -4.70 4.13 13.05
C VAL A 16 -5.47 4.12 11.74
N LEU A 17 -6.52 4.94 11.61
CA LEU A 17 -7.31 5.07 10.39
C LEU A 17 -6.43 5.53 9.22
N LYS A 18 -5.61 6.57 9.41
CA LYS A 18 -4.66 7.06 8.41
C LYS A 18 -3.68 5.98 7.96
N LYS A 19 -3.09 5.23 8.91
CA LYS A 19 -2.19 4.11 8.60
C LYS A 19 -2.90 3.00 7.83
N LYS A 20 -4.15 2.68 8.18
CA LYS A 20 -4.92 1.64 7.53
C LYS A 20 -5.33 2.05 6.10
N LEU A 21 -5.68 3.33 5.87
CA LEU A 21 -5.97 3.88 4.54
C LEU A 21 -4.75 3.83 3.62
N GLN A 22 -3.57 4.12 4.18
CA GLN A 22 -2.31 4.02 3.45
C GLN A 22 -1.95 2.57 3.09
N ARG A 23 -2.27 1.59 3.94
CA ARG A 23 -2.06 0.16 3.64
C ARG A 23 -3.02 -0.35 2.58
N GLU A 24 -4.29 0.04 2.67
CA GLU A 24 -5.32 -0.32 1.68
C GLU A 24 -5.06 0.36 0.33
N GLY A 25 -4.20 1.40 0.28
CA GLY A 25 -3.75 2.01 -0.97
C GLY A 25 -4.83 2.88 -1.64
N VAL A 26 -5.94 3.15 -0.95
CA VAL A 26 -7.10 3.89 -1.47
C VAL A 26 -6.69 5.24 -2.08
N ILE A 27 -5.85 6.00 -1.38
CA ILE A 27 -5.36 7.32 -1.87
C ILE A 27 -4.53 7.16 -3.15
N ARG A 28 -3.76 6.08 -3.26
CA ARG A 28 -2.96 5.81 -4.46
C ARG A 28 -3.86 5.43 -5.62
N GLU A 29 -4.86 4.58 -5.40
CA GLU A 29 -5.84 4.26 -6.44
C GLU A 29 -6.62 5.48 -6.90
N MET A 30 -7.04 6.36 -5.98
CA MET A 30 -7.72 7.59 -6.33
C MET A 30 -6.87 8.45 -7.26
N LYS A 31 -5.57 8.64 -6.96
CA LYS A 31 -4.65 9.40 -7.84
C LYS A 31 -4.47 8.73 -9.20
N LEU A 32 -4.39 7.41 -9.26
CA LEU A 32 -4.23 6.68 -10.52
C LEU A 32 -5.50 6.71 -11.39
N LYS A 33 -6.69 6.89 -10.78
CA LYS A 33 -7.98 6.95 -11.47
C LYS A 33 -8.45 8.37 -11.82
N GLN A 34 -7.69 9.41 -11.45
CA GLN A 34 -8.04 10.81 -11.74
C GLN A 34 -8.08 11.13 -13.24
N HIS A 35 -7.28 10.43 -14.03
CA HIS A 35 -7.18 10.63 -15.48
C HIS A 35 -7.30 9.29 -16.21
N PHE A 36 -7.79 9.34 -17.44
CA PHE A 36 -7.79 8.18 -18.31
C PHE A 36 -6.37 7.77 -18.65
N GLU A 37 -6.02 6.52 -18.35
CA GLU A 37 -4.74 5.92 -18.70
C GLU A 37 -4.96 4.92 -19.84
N LYS A 38 -4.13 4.99 -20.88
CA LYS A 38 -4.27 4.09 -22.02
C LYS A 38 -4.04 2.64 -21.57
N PRO A 39 -4.79 1.64 -22.11
CA PRO A 39 -4.64 0.25 -21.70
C PRO A 39 -3.20 -0.30 -21.78
N SER A 40 -2.43 0.14 -22.78
CA SER A 40 -1.02 -0.23 -22.94
C SER A 40 -0.13 0.29 -21.82
N GLU A 41 -0.37 1.52 -21.35
CA GLU A 41 0.39 2.15 -20.27
C GLU A 41 0.06 1.51 -18.93
N LYS A 42 -1.22 1.21 -18.71
CA LYS A 42 -1.70 0.46 -17.55
C LYS A 42 -1.00 -0.91 -17.45
N GLN A 43 -0.94 -1.66 -18.56
CA GLN A 43 -0.27 -2.96 -18.60
C GLN A 43 1.24 -2.85 -18.30
N ALA A 44 1.91 -1.85 -18.87
CA ALA A 44 3.34 -1.63 -18.61
C ALA A 44 3.60 -1.31 -17.13
N ARG A 45 2.77 -0.46 -16.52
CA ARG A 45 2.85 -0.11 -15.11
C ARG A 45 2.62 -1.33 -14.22
N GLU A 46 1.57 -2.12 -14.47
CA GLU A 46 1.25 -3.31 -13.69
C GLU A 46 2.41 -4.34 -13.70
N LYS A 47 3.01 -4.58 -14.88
CA LYS A 47 4.20 -5.43 -15.01
C LYS A 47 5.37 -4.89 -14.20
N ALA A 48 5.68 -3.60 -14.31
CA ALA A 48 6.75 -2.96 -13.55
C ALA A 48 6.51 -3.03 -12.03
N GLU A 49 5.26 -2.86 -11.59
CA GLU A 49 4.89 -2.96 -10.17
C GLU A 49 4.98 -4.38 -9.62
N ALA A 50 4.63 -5.40 -10.43
CA ALA A 50 4.79 -6.80 -10.06
C ALA A 50 6.26 -7.17 -9.86
N ILE A 51 7.13 -6.78 -10.79
CA ILE A 51 8.58 -6.99 -10.69
C ILE A 51 9.14 -6.30 -9.44
N ARG A 52 8.74 -5.05 -9.18
CA ARG A 52 9.17 -4.31 -7.98
C ARG A 52 8.73 -4.99 -6.69
N ARG A 53 7.49 -5.50 -6.64
CA ARG A 53 6.97 -6.26 -5.50
C ARG A 53 7.76 -7.55 -5.28
N ALA A 54 8.02 -8.31 -6.34
CA ALA A 54 8.81 -9.55 -6.26
C ALA A 54 10.22 -9.28 -5.73
N ARG A 55 10.92 -8.27 -6.26
CA ARG A 55 12.26 -7.86 -5.78
C ARG A 55 12.25 -7.46 -4.30
N LYS A 56 11.24 -6.70 -3.86
CA LYS A 56 11.10 -6.30 -2.45
C LYS A 56 10.87 -7.50 -1.54
N LEU A 57 10.08 -8.48 -1.98
CA LEU A 57 9.84 -9.72 -1.24
C LEU A 57 11.11 -10.57 -1.12
N ALA A 58 11.84 -10.74 -2.21
CA ALA A 58 13.11 -11.45 -2.22
C ALA A 58 14.13 -10.81 -1.26
N ARG A 59 14.24 -9.47 -1.28
CA ARG A 59 15.12 -8.75 -0.35
C ARG A 59 14.75 -8.98 1.11
N LYS A 60 13.47 -8.89 1.45
CA LYS A 60 12.98 -9.16 2.81
C LYS A 60 13.21 -10.60 3.25
N LYS A 61 13.14 -11.55 2.32
CA LYS A 61 13.44 -12.96 2.60
C LYS A 61 14.92 -13.16 2.90
N ALA A 62 15.81 -12.59 2.08
CA ALA A 62 17.25 -12.64 2.30
C ALA A 62 17.67 -11.93 3.61
N GLU A 63 17.08 -10.78 3.93
CA GLU A 63 17.29 -10.10 5.22
C GLU A 63 16.90 -10.99 6.41
N ARG A 64 15.84 -11.80 6.27
CA ARG A 64 15.39 -12.72 7.32
C ARG A 64 16.27 -13.96 7.43
N GLU A 65 16.73 -14.49 6.30
CA GLU A 65 17.63 -15.67 6.24
C GLU A 65 19.05 -15.33 6.72
N ASN A 66 19.56 -14.12 6.49
CA ASN A 66 20.86 -13.66 7.00
C ASN A 66 20.86 -13.27 8.49
N MET A 67 19.69 -13.13 9.11
CA MET A 67 19.55 -12.79 10.54
C MET A 67 19.38 -14.03 11.42
N MET A 68 19.30 -15.22 10.80
CA MET A 68 19.46 -16.54 11.43
C MET A 68 20.91 -17.00 11.25
#